data_AF-A0A453QA65-F1
#
_entry.id   AF-A0A453QA65-F1
#
_cell.length_a   1.000
_cell.length_b   1.000
_cell.length_c   1.000
_cell.angle_alpha   90.00
_cell.angle_beta   90.00
_cell.angle_gamma   90.00
#
_symmetry.space_group_name_H-M   'P 1'
#
loop_
_entity.id
_entity.type
_entity.pdbx_description
1 polymer ?
#
loop_
_entity_poly.entity_id
_entity_poly.type
_entity_poly.pdbx_seq_one_letter_code
_entity_poly.pdbx_strand_id
1 'polypeptide(L)'
;MMARRRTMFSQKTKRSPPSPPVAAGVPLLGVLPALLAKGPLHVIRDAHTEMGSVAFDVDFTTRREQFRFFGDAMKPAKLREVEVVNNKMEYFARWGQSGTVDLKQELEQLVTLVASRCLFGEEVRAKMLVEVATHLRELNDGMRLVTILFPHLPIPAHRRRDRARARLGEIFSNIVSARKASYPNSSRHVVDDMLQCLVDSRYKDGRATTETEHGNRLDYEVLQEMDTLHRCVKEVLRLHPPAMMLLRHARQSFTVRTSEGDEYEVPEGRTVASPLVIHNRLPHVFRDPEKYEPDRFGPGIGEDIAGGAFSYTAFGGGRHACIGEAFAYMQIKVIWSHLLRNFEMEMVSPFPETDWNVVMPGPKGKVMVRYNRKRMSAAA
;
A
#
# COMPACT_ATOMS: atom_id res chain seq x y z
N MET A 1 1.09 76.45 -14.91
CA MET A 1 2.25 75.66 -14.43
C MET A 1 1.78 74.71 -13.33
N MET A 2 1.64 73.43 -13.64
CA MET A 2 1.28 72.37 -12.69
C MET A 2 2.47 72.02 -11.79
N ALA A 3 2.32 72.14 -10.47
CA ALA A 3 3.27 71.61 -9.50
C ALA A 3 2.73 70.28 -8.93
N ARG A 4 3.30 69.16 -9.39
CA ARG A 4 3.04 67.80 -8.91
C ARG A 4 3.56 67.64 -7.47
N ARG A 5 2.66 67.39 -6.50
CA ARG A 5 3.06 66.83 -5.19
C ARG A 5 3.36 65.34 -5.37
N ARG A 6 4.62 64.96 -5.13
CA ARG A 6 5.07 63.56 -5.05
C ARG A 6 4.50 62.92 -3.78
N THR A 7 3.65 61.92 -3.95
CA THR A 7 3.30 60.95 -2.90
C THR A 7 4.54 60.13 -2.53
N MET A 8 4.98 60.20 -1.28
CA MET A 8 5.98 59.28 -0.74
C MET A 8 5.38 57.88 -0.67
N PHE A 9 5.93 56.95 -1.46
CA PHE A 9 5.70 55.53 -1.27
C PHE A 9 6.41 55.10 0.02
N SER A 10 5.64 54.70 1.03
CA SER A 10 6.14 53.95 2.17
C SER A 10 6.77 52.65 1.65
N GLN A 11 8.10 52.51 1.78
CA GLN A 11 8.78 51.25 1.56
C GLN A 11 8.22 50.22 2.55
N LYS A 12 7.32 49.35 2.09
CA LYS A 12 7.01 48.11 2.81
C LYS A 12 8.30 47.29 2.82
N THR A 13 8.97 47.26 3.98
CA THR A 13 10.04 46.31 4.23
C THR A 13 9.53 44.92 3.88
N LYS A 14 10.13 44.27 2.87
CA LYS A 14 9.96 42.84 2.57
C LYS A 14 10.44 42.08 3.82
N ARG A 15 9.55 41.84 4.78
CA ARG A 15 9.81 40.85 5.82
C ARG A 15 9.79 39.50 5.13
N SER A 16 10.88 38.75 5.25
CA SER A 16 10.92 37.34 4.86
C SER A 16 9.77 36.61 5.55
N PRO A 17 9.05 35.70 4.86
CA PRO A 17 8.02 34.90 5.50
C PRO A 17 8.62 34.17 6.71
N PRO A 18 7.90 34.08 7.83
CA PRO A 18 8.38 33.36 9.00
C PRO A 18 8.61 31.89 8.63
N SER A 19 9.65 31.29 9.20
CA SER A 19 9.82 29.84 9.11
C SER A 19 8.64 29.13 9.78
N PRO A 20 8.20 27.96 9.28
CA PRO A 20 7.16 27.17 9.92
C PRO A 20 7.50 26.91 11.40
N PRO A 21 6.50 26.85 12.30
CA PRO A 21 6.73 26.49 13.69
C PRO A 21 7.41 25.12 13.77
N VAL A 22 8.58 25.08 14.40
CA VAL A 22 9.33 23.85 14.64
C VAL A 22 8.78 23.21 15.90
N ALA A 23 8.22 22.00 15.81
CA ALA A 23 7.93 21.21 16.99
C ALA A 23 9.26 20.94 17.73
N ALA A 24 9.39 21.46 18.95
CA ALA A 24 10.53 21.13 19.81
C ALA A 24 10.44 19.63 20.14
N GLY A 25 11.35 18.84 19.59
CA GLY A 25 11.39 17.40 19.82
C GLY A 25 11.61 17.05 21.30
N VAL A 26 10.97 15.98 21.74
CA VAL A 26 11.27 15.27 23.00
C VAL A 26 12.77 14.91 23.03
N PRO A 27 13.46 14.90 24.19
CA PRO A 27 14.91 14.69 24.23
C PRO A 27 15.25 13.28 23.73
N LEU A 28 15.71 13.20 22.49
CA LEU A 28 16.24 11.99 21.83
C LEU A 28 17.65 11.68 22.36
N LEU A 29 17.78 11.50 23.68
CA LEU A 29 19.09 11.29 24.35
C LEU A 29 19.80 10.00 23.88
N GLY A 30 19.09 9.09 23.20
CA GLY A 30 19.66 7.87 22.62
C GLY A 30 19.98 7.91 21.11
N VAL A 31 19.65 8.99 20.39
CA VAL A 31 19.69 9.03 18.91
C VAL A 31 20.59 10.16 18.35
N LEU A 32 21.02 11.09 19.23
CA LEU A 32 21.88 12.23 18.91
C LEU A 32 23.18 11.90 18.14
N PRO A 33 23.96 10.85 18.47
CA PRO A 33 25.29 10.70 17.88
C PRO A 33 25.29 10.47 16.36
N ALA A 34 24.29 9.75 15.85
CA ALA A 34 24.26 9.36 14.44
C ALA A 34 23.41 10.31 13.57
N LEU A 35 22.45 11.05 14.16
CA LEU A 35 21.77 12.16 13.49
C LEU A 35 22.73 13.35 13.25
N LEU A 36 23.62 13.60 14.22
CA LEU A 36 24.64 14.66 14.15
C LEU A 36 25.79 14.34 13.19
N ALA A 37 26.13 13.06 12.97
CA ALA A 37 27.30 12.67 12.18
C ALA A 37 27.05 12.58 10.66
N LYS A 38 25.84 12.22 10.21
CA LYS A 38 25.57 11.94 8.78
C LYS A 38 24.46 12.77 8.14
N GLY A 39 23.66 13.47 8.96
CA GLY A 39 22.49 14.20 8.50
C GLY A 39 21.31 13.28 8.09
N PRO A 40 20.05 13.77 8.19
CA PRO A 40 18.85 12.95 7.92
C PRO A 40 18.78 12.38 6.49
N LEU A 41 19.36 13.11 5.53
CA LEU A 41 19.43 12.75 4.12
C LEU A 41 20.18 11.45 3.86
N HIS A 42 21.35 11.29 4.49
CA HIS A 42 22.20 10.13 4.29
C HIS A 42 21.56 8.89 4.92
N VAL A 43 20.95 9.05 6.09
CA VAL A 43 20.18 8.01 6.78
C VAL A 43 18.98 7.53 5.95
N ILE A 44 18.21 8.45 5.35
CA ILE A 44 17.10 8.11 4.45
C ILE A 44 17.61 7.43 3.17
N ARG A 45 18.73 7.91 2.61
CA ARG A 45 19.34 7.31 1.41
C ARG A 45 19.81 5.88 1.67
N ASP A 46 20.51 5.64 2.78
CA ASP A 46 20.97 4.31 3.18
C ASP A 46 19.78 3.36 3.41
N ALA A 47 18.70 3.83 4.04
CA ALA A 47 17.47 3.05 4.19
C ALA A 47 16.77 2.74 2.84
N HIS A 48 16.95 3.58 1.82
CA HIS A 48 16.41 3.34 0.47
C HIS A 48 17.29 2.39 -0.36
N THR A 49 18.61 2.46 -0.21
CA THR A 49 19.56 1.53 -0.85
C THR A 49 19.36 0.08 -0.37
N GLU A 50 18.96 -0.11 0.88
CA GLU A 50 18.61 -1.42 1.44
C GLU A 50 17.30 -2.01 0.90
N MET A 51 16.44 -1.23 0.23
CA MET A 51 15.28 -1.78 -0.50
C MET A 51 15.71 -2.46 -1.83
N GLY A 52 16.97 -2.31 -2.25
CA GLY A 52 17.56 -2.90 -3.47
C GLY A 52 17.56 -1.99 -4.67
N SER A 53 18.24 -2.41 -5.74
CA SER A 53 18.54 -1.67 -6.98
C SER A 53 17.31 -1.34 -7.86
N VAL A 54 16.17 -1.15 -7.21
CA VAL A 54 14.83 -1.06 -7.79
C VAL A 54 14.08 0.07 -7.07
N ALA A 55 13.35 0.86 -7.84
CA ALA A 55 12.66 2.09 -7.45
C ALA A 55 13.60 3.15 -6.85
N PHE A 56 13.87 3.04 -5.56
CA PHE A 56 14.41 4.14 -4.78
C PHE A 56 15.95 4.20 -4.73
N ASP A 57 16.63 3.11 -5.13
CA ASP A 57 18.09 3.01 -5.19
C ASP A 57 18.70 3.34 -6.57
N VAL A 58 17.86 3.77 -7.52
CA VAL A 58 18.29 4.19 -8.87
C VAL A 58 18.06 5.69 -9.07
N ASP A 59 18.70 6.25 -10.09
CA ASP A 59 18.51 7.65 -10.48
C ASP A 59 17.06 7.93 -10.87
N PHE A 60 16.69 9.21 -10.91
CA PHE A 60 15.31 9.63 -11.13
C PHE A 60 14.75 9.15 -12.48
N THR A 61 15.57 9.10 -13.53
CA THR A 61 15.14 8.71 -14.87
C THR A 61 14.82 7.23 -14.90
N THR A 62 15.73 6.39 -14.42
CA THR A 62 15.53 4.94 -14.31
C THR A 62 14.38 4.61 -13.35
N ARG A 63 14.26 5.33 -12.24
CA ARG A 63 13.12 5.18 -11.31
C ARG A 63 11.79 5.42 -12.03
N ARG A 64 11.67 6.50 -12.80
CA ARG A 64 10.45 6.83 -13.53
C ARG A 64 10.06 5.73 -14.51
N GLU A 65 11.03 5.14 -15.19
CA GLU A 65 10.80 4.00 -16.08
C GLU A 65 10.39 2.73 -15.33
N GLN A 66 11.02 2.42 -14.20
CA GLN A 66 10.63 1.30 -13.36
C GLN A 66 9.20 1.45 -12.83
N PHE A 67 8.80 2.65 -12.38
CA PHE A 67 7.41 2.92 -11.98
C PHE A 67 6.42 2.77 -13.14
N ARG A 68 6.82 3.09 -14.38
CA ARG A 68 5.99 2.80 -15.56
C ARG A 68 5.81 1.30 -15.75
N PHE A 69 6.88 0.51 -15.62
CA PHE A 69 6.80 -0.96 -15.73
C PHE A 69 5.91 -1.55 -14.64
N PHE A 70 6.01 -1.07 -13.40
CA PHE A 70 5.10 -1.47 -12.32
C PHE A 70 3.66 -1.10 -12.65
N GLY A 71 3.41 0.10 -13.18
CA GLY A 71 2.06 0.53 -13.57
C GLY A 71 1.47 -0.34 -14.66
N ASP A 72 2.28 -0.71 -15.65
CA ASP A 72 1.85 -1.59 -16.72
C ASP A 72 1.58 -3.02 -16.25
N ALA A 73 2.32 -3.52 -15.26
CA ALA A 73 2.09 -4.82 -14.64
C ALA A 73 0.84 -4.83 -13.75
N MET A 74 0.56 -3.70 -13.08
CA MET A 74 -0.58 -3.54 -12.17
C MET A 74 -1.87 -3.05 -12.85
N LYS A 75 -1.99 -3.17 -14.18
CA LYS A 75 -3.24 -2.86 -14.90
C LYS A 75 -4.27 -3.99 -14.70
N PRO A 76 -5.56 -3.69 -14.43
CA PRO A 76 -6.58 -4.72 -14.18
C PRO A 76 -6.67 -5.82 -15.27
N ALA A 77 -6.59 -5.43 -16.55
CA ALA A 77 -6.55 -6.36 -17.69
C ALA A 77 -5.34 -7.31 -17.67
N LYS A 78 -4.26 -6.91 -16.99
CA LYS A 78 -3.00 -7.65 -16.81
C LYS A 78 -2.91 -8.37 -15.47
N LEU A 79 -4.01 -8.57 -14.75
CA LEU A 79 -3.87 -9.12 -13.40
C LEU A 79 -4.66 -10.41 -13.12
N ARG A 80 -5.60 -10.87 -13.99
CA ARG A 80 -6.35 -12.15 -13.84
C ARG A 80 -6.83 -12.36 -12.38
N GLU A 81 -7.11 -11.23 -11.74
CA GLU A 81 -6.81 -11.04 -10.32
C GLU A 81 -7.93 -11.65 -9.47
N VAL A 82 -9.15 -11.45 -9.95
CA VAL A 82 -10.36 -11.99 -9.37
C VAL A 82 -10.40 -13.50 -9.47
N GLU A 83 -10.00 -14.08 -10.61
CA GLU A 83 -9.96 -15.54 -10.78
C GLU A 83 -8.89 -16.17 -9.89
N VAL A 84 -7.68 -15.59 -9.84
CA VAL A 84 -6.62 -16.10 -8.97
C VAL A 84 -7.02 -16.01 -7.50
N VAL A 85 -7.60 -14.88 -7.05
CA VAL A 85 -8.09 -14.76 -5.68
C VAL A 85 -9.22 -15.75 -5.43
N ASN A 86 -10.22 -15.85 -6.31
CA ASN A 86 -11.34 -16.80 -6.19
C ASN A 86 -10.85 -18.25 -6.08
N ASN A 87 -9.90 -18.66 -6.92
CA ASN A 87 -9.31 -20.00 -6.89
C ASN A 87 -8.48 -20.25 -5.62
N LYS A 88 -8.08 -19.19 -4.90
CA LYS A 88 -7.45 -19.29 -3.59
C LYS A 88 -8.42 -19.26 -2.43
N MET A 89 -9.71 -19.06 -2.65
CA MET A 89 -10.70 -19.14 -1.58
C MET A 89 -10.91 -20.57 -1.07
N GLU A 90 -10.51 -21.60 -1.84
CA GLU A 90 -10.35 -22.98 -1.32
C GLU A 90 -9.45 -23.06 -0.09
N TYR A 91 -8.61 -22.05 0.16
CA TYR A 91 -7.87 -21.91 1.41
C TYR A 91 -8.78 -22.07 2.64
N PHE A 92 -10.00 -21.52 2.59
CA PHE A 92 -10.98 -21.63 3.66
C PHE A 92 -11.79 -22.95 3.65
N ALA A 93 -11.55 -23.86 2.69
CA ALA A 93 -12.09 -25.23 2.76
C ALA A 93 -11.49 -26.01 3.94
N ARG A 94 -10.27 -25.65 4.38
CA ARG A 94 -9.63 -26.21 5.58
C ARG A 94 -10.37 -25.84 6.87
N TRP A 95 -11.14 -24.75 6.85
CA TRP A 95 -11.99 -24.37 7.97
C TRP A 95 -13.19 -25.34 7.98
N GLY A 96 -13.30 -26.10 9.07
CA GLY A 96 -14.42 -27.04 9.28
C GLY A 96 -15.78 -26.34 9.43
N GLN A 97 -16.75 -27.03 10.02
CA GLN A 97 -18.11 -26.47 10.20
C GLN A 97 -18.14 -25.33 11.22
N SER A 98 -17.32 -25.38 12.26
CA SER A 98 -17.14 -24.30 13.22
C SER A 98 -15.75 -24.35 13.81
N GLY A 99 -15.30 -23.25 14.44
CA GLY A 99 -14.00 -23.20 15.06
C GLY A 99 -13.63 -21.83 15.60
N THR A 100 -12.37 -21.69 16.02
CA THR A 100 -11.78 -20.41 16.43
C THR A 100 -10.39 -20.31 15.81
N VAL A 101 -10.09 -19.18 15.17
CA VAL A 101 -8.84 -18.94 14.42
C VAL A 101 -8.26 -17.57 14.77
N ASP A 102 -6.96 -17.41 14.55
CA ASP A 102 -6.32 -16.10 14.50
C ASP A 102 -6.52 -15.50 13.11
N LEU A 103 -7.55 -14.66 12.95
CA LEU A 103 -7.95 -14.11 11.65
C LEU A 103 -6.82 -13.29 11.00
N LYS A 104 -6.00 -12.60 11.81
CA LYS A 104 -4.85 -11.85 11.30
C LYS A 104 -3.87 -12.78 10.60
N GLN A 105 -3.49 -13.87 11.26
CA GLN A 105 -2.57 -14.86 10.70
C GLN A 105 -3.13 -15.52 9.43
N GLU A 106 -4.44 -15.82 9.43
CA GLU A 106 -5.13 -16.43 8.28
C GLU A 106 -5.13 -15.51 7.06
N LEU A 107 -5.43 -14.22 7.26
CA LEU A 107 -5.45 -13.22 6.20
C LEU A 107 -4.03 -12.91 5.68
N GLU A 108 -3.02 -12.81 6.55
CA GLU A 108 -1.63 -12.62 6.14
C GLU A 108 -1.13 -13.76 5.24
N GLN A 109 -1.45 -15.00 5.58
CA GLN A 109 -1.11 -16.18 4.78
C GLN A 109 -1.79 -16.12 3.41
N LEU A 110 -3.10 -15.87 3.39
CA LEU A 110 -3.88 -15.81 2.15
C LEU A 110 -3.42 -14.67 1.23
N VAL A 111 -3.18 -13.48 1.77
CA VAL A 111 -2.70 -12.34 1.00
C VAL A 111 -1.33 -12.64 0.39
N THR A 112 -0.43 -13.26 1.15
CA THR A 112 0.89 -13.69 0.67
C THR A 112 0.79 -14.75 -0.42
N LEU A 113 -0.15 -15.70 -0.28
CA LEU A 113 -0.43 -16.74 -1.27
C LEU A 113 -0.87 -16.14 -2.61
N VAL A 114 -1.83 -15.22 -2.56
CA VAL A 114 -2.38 -14.53 -3.74
C VAL A 114 -1.32 -13.66 -4.38
N ALA A 115 -0.65 -12.80 -3.61
CA ALA A 115 0.39 -11.91 -4.11
C ALA A 115 1.52 -12.70 -4.78
N SER A 116 1.93 -13.82 -4.19
CA SER A 116 2.97 -14.67 -4.77
C SER A 116 2.56 -15.25 -6.13
N ARG A 117 1.29 -15.65 -6.29
CA ARG A 117 0.78 -16.20 -7.56
C ARG A 117 0.62 -15.12 -8.62
N CYS A 118 0.05 -13.97 -8.26
CA CYS A 118 -0.20 -12.86 -9.18
C CYS A 118 1.12 -12.19 -9.63
N LEU A 119 2.06 -12.01 -8.70
CA LEU A 119 3.29 -11.25 -8.97
C LEU A 119 4.45 -12.11 -9.49
N PHE A 120 4.55 -13.37 -9.06
CA PHE A 120 5.73 -14.20 -9.37
C PHE A 120 5.45 -15.41 -10.28
N GLY A 121 4.18 -15.80 -10.47
CA GLY A 121 3.79 -16.92 -11.33
C GLY A 121 3.61 -18.25 -10.60
N GLU A 122 3.40 -19.33 -11.35
CA GLU A 122 3.04 -20.65 -10.80
C GLU A 122 4.26 -21.41 -10.23
N GLU A 123 5.45 -21.13 -10.76
CA GLU A 123 6.69 -21.84 -10.45
C GLU A 123 7.18 -21.54 -9.02
N VAL A 124 6.87 -20.33 -8.51
CA VAL A 124 7.17 -19.94 -7.12
C VAL A 124 6.30 -20.73 -6.13
N ARG A 125 5.09 -21.14 -6.55
CA ARG A 125 4.17 -21.92 -5.73
C ARG A 125 4.63 -23.37 -5.54
N ALA A 126 5.09 -24.02 -6.61
CA ALA A 126 5.29 -25.47 -6.60
C ALA A 126 6.48 -25.93 -5.73
N LYS A 127 7.46 -25.05 -5.46
CA LYS A 127 8.70 -25.46 -4.77
C LYS A 127 9.01 -24.69 -3.48
N MET A 128 8.53 -23.45 -3.29
CA MET A 128 9.11 -22.56 -2.25
C MET A 128 8.11 -21.70 -1.49
N LEU A 129 6.80 -21.94 -1.58
CA LEU A 129 5.81 -20.97 -1.10
C LEU A 129 5.86 -20.71 0.43
N VAL A 130 6.05 -21.75 1.24
CA VAL A 130 6.18 -21.62 2.70
C VAL A 130 7.47 -20.90 3.07
N GLU A 131 8.55 -21.17 2.34
CA GLU A 131 9.85 -20.55 2.52
C GLU A 131 9.81 -19.05 2.15
N VAL A 132 9.25 -18.72 0.98
CA VAL A 132 9.05 -17.33 0.52
C VAL A 132 8.16 -16.57 1.49
N ALA A 133 7.03 -17.13 1.92
CA ALA A 133 6.14 -16.49 2.89
C ALA A 133 6.81 -16.26 4.25
N THR A 134 7.71 -17.17 4.66
CA THR A 134 8.49 -17.01 5.90
C THR A 134 9.49 -15.87 5.76
N HIS A 135 10.25 -15.82 4.66
CA HIS A 135 11.21 -14.75 4.44
C HIS A 135 10.57 -13.38 4.20
N LEU A 136 9.39 -13.31 3.55
CA LEU A 136 8.64 -12.07 3.43
C LEU A 136 8.20 -11.53 4.80
N ARG A 137 7.80 -12.41 5.73
CA ARG A 137 7.52 -12.02 7.13
C ARG A 137 8.77 -11.54 7.85
N GLU A 138 9.90 -12.23 7.71
CA GLU A 138 11.17 -11.79 8.30
C GLU A 138 11.66 -10.44 7.76
N LEU A 139 11.44 -10.16 6.45
CA LEU A 139 11.67 -8.85 5.87
C LEU A 139 10.78 -7.79 6.53
N ASN A 140 9.49 -8.05 6.66
CA ASN A 140 8.53 -7.12 7.26
C ASN A 140 8.85 -6.85 8.75
N ASP A 141 9.14 -7.88 9.53
CA ASP A 141 9.56 -7.76 10.94
C ASP A 141 10.88 -6.98 11.11
N GLY A 142 11.71 -7.00 10.07
CA GLY A 142 12.95 -6.24 9.97
C GLY A 142 12.75 -4.74 9.72
N MET A 143 11.56 -4.31 9.32
CA MET A 143 11.21 -2.92 9.02
C MET A 143 10.66 -2.22 10.28
N ARG A 144 11.52 -2.06 11.29
CA ARG A 144 11.20 -1.37 12.54
C ARG A 144 11.44 0.13 12.42
N LEU A 145 10.90 0.93 13.33
CA LEU A 145 11.18 2.37 13.35
C LEU A 145 12.68 2.68 13.47
N VAL A 146 13.41 1.89 14.27
CA VAL A 146 14.87 2.02 14.38
C VAL A 146 15.59 1.80 13.05
N THR A 147 15.01 1.02 12.13
CA THR A 147 15.57 0.75 10.80
C THR A 147 15.59 1.99 9.92
N ILE A 148 14.64 2.90 10.09
CA ILE A 148 14.62 4.19 9.36
C ILE A 148 15.85 5.02 9.75
N LEU A 149 16.27 4.95 11.01
CA LEU A 149 17.38 5.75 11.53
C LEU A 149 18.74 5.03 11.40
N PHE A 150 18.76 3.72 11.63
CA PHE A 150 19.96 2.88 11.71
C PHE A 150 19.78 1.57 10.93
N PRO A 151 19.75 1.61 9.59
CA PRO A 151 19.42 0.45 8.77
C PRO A 151 20.40 -0.74 8.92
N HIS A 152 21.63 -0.49 9.37
CA HIS A 152 22.68 -1.52 9.57
C HIS A 152 22.96 -1.85 11.04
N LEU A 153 22.10 -1.41 11.97
CA LEU A 153 22.31 -1.71 13.39
C LEU A 153 22.34 -3.24 13.59
N PRO A 154 23.34 -3.82 14.28
CA PRO A 154 23.54 -5.27 14.33
C PRO A 154 22.58 -5.99 15.30
N ILE A 155 21.31 -5.62 15.30
CA ILE A 155 20.25 -6.21 16.13
C ILE A 155 19.71 -7.52 15.52
N PRO A 156 19.14 -8.43 16.33
CA PRO A 156 18.60 -9.70 15.82
C PRO A 156 17.58 -9.56 14.69
N ALA A 157 16.77 -8.50 14.71
CA ALA A 157 15.77 -8.23 13.66
C ALA A 157 16.41 -7.93 12.31
N HIS A 158 17.43 -7.05 12.25
CA HIS A 158 18.13 -6.73 11.00
C HIS A 158 18.92 -7.94 10.49
N ARG A 159 19.56 -8.72 11.38
CA ARG A 159 20.24 -9.96 10.96
C ARG A 159 19.30 -10.97 10.29
N ARG A 160 18.06 -11.11 10.79
CA ARG A 160 17.03 -11.96 10.15
C ARG A 160 16.59 -11.37 8.80
N ARG A 161 16.31 -10.07 8.75
CA ARG A 161 15.98 -9.34 7.52
C ARG A 161 17.02 -9.57 6.42
N ASP A 162 18.30 -9.40 6.74
CA ASP A 162 19.38 -9.47 5.75
C ASP A 162 19.56 -10.90 5.22
N ARG A 163 19.41 -11.92 6.09
CA ARG A 163 19.38 -13.32 5.67
C ARG A 163 18.18 -13.64 4.78
N ALA A 164 17.00 -13.18 5.17
CA ALA A 164 15.77 -13.36 4.39
C ALA A 164 15.88 -12.70 3.01
N ARG A 165 16.44 -11.48 2.95
CA ARG A 165 16.72 -10.76 1.70
C ARG A 165 17.66 -11.55 0.79
N ALA A 166 18.80 -12.02 1.32
CA ALA A 166 19.76 -12.80 0.55
C ALA A 166 19.10 -14.07 -0.01
N ARG A 167 18.34 -14.78 0.83
CA ARG A 167 17.67 -16.02 0.45
C ARG A 167 16.59 -15.82 -0.61
N LEU A 168 15.79 -14.76 -0.49
CA LEU A 168 14.81 -14.39 -1.52
C LEU A 168 15.51 -14.03 -2.84
N GLY A 169 16.64 -13.31 -2.78
CA GLY A 169 17.47 -12.99 -3.93
C GLY A 169 17.94 -14.26 -4.68
N GLU A 170 18.41 -15.27 -3.96
CA GLU A 170 18.77 -16.57 -4.53
C GLU A 170 17.58 -17.27 -5.20
N ILE A 171 16.44 -17.34 -4.51
CA ILE A 171 15.22 -17.99 -5.02
C ILE A 171 14.80 -17.35 -6.34
N PHE A 172 14.66 -16.02 -6.37
CA PHE A 172 14.25 -15.30 -7.57
C PHE A 172 15.28 -15.39 -8.69
N SER A 173 16.58 -15.30 -8.38
CA SER A 173 17.65 -15.46 -9.38
C SER A 173 17.60 -16.83 -10.04
N ASN A 174 17.38 -17.89 -9.27
CA ASN A 174 17.24 -19.26 -9.77
C ASN A 174 16.01 -19.41 -10.67
N ILE A 175 14.86 -18.85 -10.27
CA ILE A 175 13.64 -18.86 -11.10
C ILE A 175 13.87 -18.14 -12.43
N VAL A 176 14.47 -16.94 -12.39
CA VAL A 176 14.78 -16.16 -13.60
C VAL A 176 15.76 -16.91 -14.50
N SER A 177 16.79 -17.53 -13.93
CA SER A 177 17.78 -18.29 -14.69
C SER A 177 17.18 -19.56 -15.32
N ALA A 178 16.34 -20.29 -14.59
CA ALA A 178 15.61 -21.43 -15.11
C ALA A 178 14.70 -21.03 -16.27
N ARG A 179 13.96 -19.91 -16.14
CA ARG A 179 13.14 -19.37 -17.22
C ARG A 179 13.98 -19.00 -18.45
N LYS A 180 15.12 -18.33 -18.27
CA LYS A 180 16.02 -17.99 -19.39
C LYS A 180 16.61 -19.23 -20.08
N ALA A 181 16.96 -20.26 -19.31
CA ALA A 181 17.52 -21.51 -19.86
C ALA A 181 16.48 -22.34 -20.63
N SER A 182 15.21 -22.30 -20.22
CA SER A 182 14.12 -22.98 -20.92
C SER A 182 13.76 -22.33 -22.26
N TYR A 183 14.18 -21.09 -22.54
CA TYR A 183 13.87 -20.36 -23.78
C TYR A 183 15.12 -19.66 -24.36
N PRO A 184 16.04 -20.42 -25.02
CA PRO A 184 17.35 -19.90 -25.42
C PRO A 184 17.31 -18.94 -26.63
N ASN A 185 16.28 -19.02 -27.47
CA ASN A 185 16.12 -18.21 -28.67
C ASN A 185 14.67 -17.75 -28.80
N SER A 186 14.47 -16.47 -29.12
CA SER A 186 13.20 -15.80 -29.29
C SER A 186 12.38 -16.31 -30.49
N SER A 187 11.89 -17.55 -30.43
CA SER A 187 10.87 -18.11 -31.29
C SER A 187 9.55 -18.24 -30.53
N ARG A 188 8.83 -17.12 -30.50
CA ARG A 188 7.37 -16.95 -30.45
C ARG A 188 6.53 -18.24 -30.24
N HIS A 189 6.29 -18.60 -28.97
CA HIS A 189 5.03 -19.02 -28.34
C HIS A 189 5.19 -20.11 -27.26
N VAL A 190 4.39 -19.92 -26.19
CA VAL A 190 3.99 -20.87 -25.14
C VAL A 190 4.88 -20.93 -23.87
N VAL A 191 5.04 -19.78 -23.20
CA VAL A 191 4.67 -19.71 -21.78
C VAL A 191 3.48 -18.77 -21.71
N ASP A 192 2.31 -19.32 -21.40
CA ASP A 192 1.07 -18.57 -21.35
C ASP A 192 0.95 -17.84 -20.00
N ASP A 193 1.77 -16.81 -19.84
CA ASP A 193 1.60 -15.79 -18.82
C ASP A 193 1.03 -14.50 -19.42
N MET A 194 0.76 -13.53 -18.55
CA MET A 194 0.08 -12.27 -18.86
C MET A 194 0.62 -11.48 -20.06
N LEU A 195 1.82 -11.81 -20.56
CA LEU A 195 2.47 -11.10 -21.64
C LEU A 195 2.17 -11.66 -23.04
N GLN A 196 1.79 -12.93 -23.19
CA GLN A 196 1.57 -13.54 -24.53
C GLN A 196 0.12 -13.39 -25.03
N CYS A 197 -0.90 -13.52 -24.16
CA CYS A 197 -2.32 -13.39 -24.57
C CYS A 197 -2.71 -12.01 -25.15
N LEU A 198 -1.96 -10.95 -24.85
CA LEU A 198 -2.28 -9.58 -25.27
C LEU A 198 -1.65 -9.19 -26.62
N VAL A 199 -0.75 -10.01 -27.17
CA VAL A 199 -0.18 -9.81 -28.51
C VAL A 199 -1.08 -10.40 -29.61
N ASP A 200 -1.91 -11.39 -29.28
CA ASP A 200 -2.59 -12.22 -30.30
C ASP A 200 -4.09 -11.97 -30.44
N SER A 201 -4.64 -10.91 -29.84
CA SER A 201 -6.08 -10.64 -29.84
C SER A 201 -6.50 -9.55 -30.85
N ARG A 202 -7.12 -9.98 -31.96
CA ARG A 202 -8.16 -9.26 -32.71
C ARG A 202 -9.18 -10.25 -33.28
N TYR A 203 -10.46 -9.95 -33.10
CA TYR A 203 -11.61 -10.69 -33.66
C TYR A 203 -11.65 -10.66 -35.19
N LYS A 204 -12.14 -11.72 -35.84
CA LYS A 204 -12.46 -11.70 -37.28
C LYS A 204 -13.79 -12.38 -37.70
N ASP A 205 -14.58 -12.91 -36.78
CA ASP A 205 -15.86 -13.58 -37.07
C ASP A 205 -17.02 -13.23 -36.10
N GLY A 206 -16.80 -12.36 -35.12
CA GLY A 206 -17.89 -11.59 -34.48
C GLY A 206 -18.90 -12.37 -33.62
N ARG A 207 -18.48 -13.34 -32.78
CA ARG A 207 -19.36 -13.90 -31.73
C ARG A 207 -18.78 -13.86 -30.33
N ALA A 208 -19.68 -13.72 -29.35
CA ALA A 208 -19.43 -13.70 -27.91
C ALA A 208 -19.65 -15.08 -27.26
N THR A 209 -19.08 -15.28 -26.07
CA THR A 209 -19.35 -16.40 -25.16
C THR A 209 -20.71 -16.25 -24.48
N THR A 210 -21.43 -17.36 -24.26
CA THR A 210 -22.84 -17.43 -23.86
C THR A 210 -23.09 -17.46 -22.34
N GLU A 211 -24.26 -16.97 -21.93
CA GLU A 211 -24.71 -16.71 -20.55
C GLU A 211 -24.80 -17.91 -19.58
N THR A 212 -24.56 -19.15 -20.03
CA THR A 212 -24.83 -20.37 -19.22
C THR A 212 -23.65 -20.94 -18.42
N GLU A 213 -22.54 -20.20 -18.26
CA GLU A 213 -21.38 -20.64 -17.43
C GLU A 213 -21.21 -19.86 -16.10
N HIS A 214 -22.20 -19.07 -15.67
CA HIS A 214 -22.17 -18.26 -14.44
C HIS A 214 -22.59 -19.02 -13.17
N GLY A 215 -21.95 -20.16 -12.90
CA GLY A 215 -22.04 -20.83 -11.61
C GLY A 215 -21.00 -20.30 -10.62
N ASN A 216 -21.40 -19.43 -9.67
CA ASN A 216 -20.67 -19.09 -8.43
C ASN A 216 -19.31 -18.36 -8.50
N ARG A 217 -18.87 -17.80 -9.64
CA ARG A 217 -17.64 -17.02 -9.71
C ARG A 217 -17.92 -15.53 -9.49
N LEU A 218 -17.24 -14.90 -8.52
CA LEU A 218 -17.24 -13.43 -8.37
C LEU A 218 -16.53 -12.85 -9.59
N ASP A 219 -17.16 -11.94 -10.33
CA ASP A 219 -16.53 -11.23 -11.45
C ASP A 219 -16.07 -9.82 -11.01
N TYR A 220 -15.10 -9.23 -11.73
CA TYR A 220 -14.56 -7.90 -11.45
C TYR A 220 -15.65 -6.82 -11.48
N GLU A 221 -16.64 -6.93 -12.38
CA GLU A 221 -17.77 -6.01 -12.47
C GLU A 221 -18.64 -6.07 -11.21
N VAL A 222 -18.98 -7.28 -10.74
CA VAL A 222 -19.71 -7.49 -9.48
C VAL A 222 -18.92 -6.93 -8.29
N LEU A 223 -17.60 -7.05 -8.29
CA LEU A 223 -16.78 -6.41 -7.26
C LEU A 223 -16.92 -4.89 -7.30
N GLN A 224 -16.94 -4.24 -8.46
CA GLN A 224 -17.12 -2.77 -8.53
C GLN A 224 -18.45 -2.33 -7.92
N GLU A 225 -19.51 -3.13 -8.06
CA GLU A 225 -20.85 -2.84 -7.55
C GLU A 225 -21.01 -3.02 -6.02
N MET A 226 -20.03 -3.63 -5.33
CA MET A 226 -20.05 -3.76 -3.86
C MET A 226 -19.70 -2.45 -3.16
N ASP A 227 -20.59 -1.47 -3.25
CA ASP A 227 -20.39 -0.12 -2.71
C ASP A 227 -20.25 -0.13 -1.19
N THR A 228 -21.16 -0.78 -0.46
CA THR A 228 -21.09 -0.88 1.00
C THR A 228 -19.77 -1.46 1.48
N LEU A 229 -19.31 -2.57 0.87
CA LEU A 229 -18.03 -3.18 1.23
C LEU A 229 -16.86 -2.26 0.89
N HIS A 230 -16.92 -1.55 -0.25
CA HIS A 230 -15.91 -0.56 -0.61
C HIS A 230 -15.80 0.56 0.43
N ARG A 231 -16.94 1.12 0.85
CA ARG A 231 -17.01 2.15 1.89
C ARG A 231 -16.49 1.65 3.23
N CYS A 232 -16.81 0.41 3.62
CA CYS A 232 -16.27 -0.22 4.83
C CYS A 232 -14.74 -0.33 4.79
N VAL A 233 -14.17 -0.78 3.67
CA VAL A 233 -12.71 -0.89 3.48
C VAL A 233 -12.05 0.49 3.51
N LYS A 234 -12.65 1.47 2.83
CA LYS A 234 -12.17 2.85 2.79
C LYS A 234 -12.16 3.50 4.18
N GLU A 235 -13.18 3.24 5.00
CA GLU A 235 -13.24 3.75 6.38
C GLU A 235 -12.20 3.09 7.30
N VAL A 236 -11.96 1.78 7.12
CA VAL A 236 -10.86 1.10 7.82
C VAL A 236 -9.52 1.73 7.44
N LEU A 237 -9.27 1.99 6.15
CA LEU A 237 -8.04 2.61 5.68
C LEU A 237 -7.89 4.08 6.10
N ARG A 238 -9.00 4.81 6.28
CA ARG A 238 -8.99 6.15 6.86
C ARG A 238 -8.50 6.13 8.31
N LEU A 239 -9.10 5.28 9.14
CA LEU A 239 -8.76 5.18 10.56
C LEU A 239 -7.41 4.48 10.79
N HIS A 240 -7.11 3.45 10.02
CA HIS A 240 -5.92 2.60 10.20
C HIS A 240 -5.09 2.56 8.91
N PRO A 241 -4.53 3.70 8.44
CA PRO A 241 -3.69 3.71 7.25
C PRO A 241 -2.41 2.90 7.53
N PRO A 242 -2.06 1.91 6.69
CA PRO A 242 -0.85 1.12 6.90
C PRO A 242 0.43 1.95 6.85
N ALA A 243 0.46 3.04 6.07
CA ALA A 243 1.57 3.98 6.07
C ALA A 243 1.29 5.13 7.04
N MET A 244 2.15 5.34 8.05
CA MET A 244 1.96 6.42 9.02
C MET A 244 2.18 7.81 8.42
N MET A 245 3.26 7.96 7.65
CA MET A 245 3.67 9.23 7.07
C MET A 245 4.43 9.03 5.76
N LEU A 246 4.26 9.97 4.83
CA LEU A 246 5.08 10.06 3.62
C LEU A 246 6.12 11.17 3.81
N LEU A 247 7.39 10.82 3.63
CA LEU A 247 8.50 11.77 3.74
C LEU A 247 8.97 12.21 2.36
N ARG A 248 9.28 13.50 2.21
CA ARG A 248 9.91 14.08 1.03
C ARG A 248 11.04 15.00 1.44
N HIS A 249 12.04 15.12 0.58
CA HIS A 249 13.13 16.05 0.78
C HIS A 249 13.00 17.22 -0.20
N ALA A 250 12.99 18.44 0.32
CA ALA A 250 12.92 19.66 -0.47
C ALA A 250 14.22 19.83 -1.26
N ARG A 251 14.16 19.61 -2.58
CA ARG A 251 15.33 19.79 -3.48
C ARG A 251 15.57 21.24 -3.86
N GLN A 252 14.60 22.11 -3.62
CA GLN A 252 14.64 23.55 -3.87
C GLN A 252 13.73 24.19 -2.82
N SER A 253 14.04 25.44 -2.44
CA SER A 253 13.14 26.21 -1.58
C SER A 253 11.81 26.46 -2.28
N PHE A 254 10.70 26.37 -1.55
CA PHE A 254 9.36 26.68 -2.07
C PHE A 254 8.47 27.28 -0.98
N THR A 255 7.47 28.06 -1.40
CA THR A 255 6.50 28.67 -0.48
C THR A 255 5.23 27.83 -0.42
N VAL A 256 4.71 27.60 0.78
CA VAL A 256 3.37 27.07 1.02
C VAL A 256 2.47 28.17 1.54
N ARG A 257 1.22 28.21 1.06
CA ARG A 257 0.20 29.16 1.52
C ARG A 257 -0.92 28.41 2.24
N THR A 258 -1.33 28.89 3.41
CA THR A 258 -2.47 28.32 4.14
C THR A 258 -3.79 28.80 3.54
N SER A 259 -4.91 28.16 3.93
CA SER A 259 -6.27 28.62 3.60
C SER A 259 -6.58 30.01 4.15
N GLU A 260 -5.92 30.41 5.24
CA GLU A 260 -6.03 31.75 5.86
C GLU A 260 -5.18 32.82 5.16
N GLY A 261 -4.35 32.41 4.19
CA GLY A 261 -3.53 33.30 3.37
C GLY A 261 -2.09 33.49 3.87
N ASP A 262 -1.72 32.88 5.00
CA ASP A 262 -0.36 32.93 5.51
C ASP A 262 0.62 32.18 4.60
N GLU A 263 1.81 32.73 4.43
CA GLU A 263 2.87 32.14 3.62
C GLU A 263 4.05 31.71 4.47
N TYR A 264 4.51 30.47 4.23
CA TYR A 264 5.68 29.90 4.88
C TYR A 264 6.66 29.41 3.82
N GLU A 265 7.93 29.76 3.99
CA GLU A 265 9.00 29.20 3.16
C GLU A 265 9.45 27.83 3.72
N VAL A 266 9.56 26.84 2.84
CA VAL A 266 10.22 25.57 3.10
C VAL A 266 11.58 25.61 2.42
N PRO A 267 12.69 25.78 3.17
CA PRO A 267 14.02 25.82 2.59
C PRO A 267 14.43 24.51 1.91
N GLU A 268 15.27 24.62 0.87
CA GLU A 268 16.04 23.50 0.35
C GLU A 268 16.76 22.76 1.49
N GLY A 269 16.85 21.42 1.39
CA GLY A 269 17.50 20.61 2.42
C GLY A 269 16.57 20.19 3.56
N ARG A 270 15.33 20.69 3.64
CA ARG A 270 14.36 20.28 4.67
C ARG A 270 13.61 19.02 4.28
N THR A 271 13.36 18.16 5.27
CA THR A 271 12.43 17.04 5.14
C THR A 271 11.02 17.52 5.45
N VAL A 272 10.11 17.27 4.53
CA VAL A 272 8.67 17.52 4.67
C VAL A 272 7.98 16.20 4.94
N ALA A 273 7.13 16.17 5.97
CA ALA A 273 6.34 15.00 6.33
C ALA A 273 4.86 15.24 6.03
N SER A 274 4.22 14.26 5.42
CA SER A 274 2.77 14.19 5.22
C SER A 274 2.23 13.06 6.09
N PRO A 275 1.74 13.34 7.31
CA PRO A 275 1.25 12.32 8.24
C PRO A 275 -0.18 11.84 7.89
N LEU A 276 -0.32 10.69 7.23
CA LEU A 276 -1.63 10.13 6.85
C LEU A 276 -2.52 9.87 8.07
N VAL A 277 -1.92 9.42 9.18
CA VAL A 277 -2.65 9.15 10.43
C VAL A 277 -3.33 10.39 11.02
N ILE A 278 -2.80 11.59 10.72
CA ILE A 278 -3.37 12.88 11.13
C ILE A 278 -4.33 13.38 10.05
N HIS A 279 -3.92 13.38 8.79
CA HIS A 279 -4.72 13.91 7.67
C HIS A 279 -6.09 13.26 7.59
N ASN A 280 -6.13 11.93 7.73
CA ASN A 280 -7.36 11.15 7.68
C ASN A 280 -8.28 11.34 8.91
N ARG A 281 -7.92 12.22 9.86
CA ARG A 281 -8.68 12.55 11.07
C ARG A 281 -8.95 14.05 11.23
N LEU A 282 -8.66 14.85 10.20
CA LEU A 282 -8.88 16.29 10.28
C LEU A 282 -10.37 16.61 10.41
N PRO A 283 -10.83 17.28 11.48
CA PRO A 283 -12.26 17.49 11.73
C PRO A 283 -12.95 18.42 10.73
N HIS A 284 -12.18 19.25 10.01
CA HIS A 284 -12.70 20.09 8.93
C HIS A 284 -12.91 19.31 7.63
N VAL A 285 -12.42 18.07 7.55
CA VAL A 285 -12.64 17.14 6.42
C VAL A 285 -13.63 16.05 6.82
N PHE A 286 -13.38 15.39 7.96
CA PHE A 286 -14.16 14.25 8.44
C PHE A 286 -14.92 14.61 9.71
N ARG A 287 -16.25 14.54 9.66
CA ARG A 287 -17.09 14.76 10.84
C ARG A 287 -16.92 13.61 11.83
N ASP A 288 -16.84 13.93 13.12
CA ASP A 288 -16.66 12.95 14.20
C ASP A 288 -15.51 11.97 13.85
N PRO A 289 -14.27 12.46 13.65
CA PRO A 289 -13.24 11.76 12.88
C PRO A 289 -12.75 10.45 13.52
N GLU A 290 -12.98 10.24 14.81
CA GLU A 290 -12.63 8.99 15.49
C GLU A 290 -13.69 7.89 15.35
N LYS A 291 -14.91 8.23 14.89
CA LYS A 291 -16.00 7.27 14.71
C LYS A 291 -15.82 6.49 13.41
N TYR A 292 -15.94 5.17 13.50
CA TYR A 292 -16.09 4.29 12.33
C TYR A 292 -17.48 4.50 11.70
N GLU A 293 -17.52 5.19 10.56
CA GLU A 293 -18.76 5.52 9.85
C GLU A 293 -18.57 5.35 8.33
N PRO A 294 -18.77 4.15 7.77
CA PRO A 294 -18.60 3.91 6.33
C PRO A 294 -19.49 4.78 5.43
N ASP A 295 -20.68 5.14 5.90
CA ASP A 295 -21.65 5.88 5.09
C ASP A 295 -21.19 7.32 4.80
N ARG A 296 -20.12 7.82 5.45
CA ARG A 296 -19.51 9.13 5.12
C ARG A 296 -18.98 9.21 3.68
N PHE A 297 -18.72 8.07 3.05
CA PHE A 297 -18.32 7.97 1.64
C PHE A 297 -19.49 7.73 0.69
N GLY A 298 -20.72 7.69 1.22
CA GLY A 298 -21.92 7.42 0.45
C GLY A 298 -22.32 8.57 -0.48
N PRO A 299 -23.21 8.28 -1.46
CA PRO A 299 -23.76 9.30 -2.35
C PRO A 299 -24.39 10.46 -1.56
N GLY A 300 -24.08 11.70 -1.96
CA GLY A 300 -24.62 12.92 -1.34
C GLY A 300 -23.88 13.39 -0.07
N ILE A 301 -22.95 12.61 0.48
CA ILE A 301 -22.09 13.01 1.60
C ILE A 301 -20.65 13.23 1.09
N GLY A 302 -19.99 12.15 0.63
CA GLY A 302 -18.68 12.21 -0.02
C GLY A 302 -17.64 13.08 0.70
N GLU A 303 -17.45 12.91 2.01
CA GLU A 303 -16.55 13.76 2.82
C GLU A 303 -15.11 13.77 2.28
N ASP A 304 -14.68 12.67 1.67
CA ASP A 304 -13.37 12.53 1.02
C ASP A 304 -13.19 13.36 -0.26
N ILE A 305 -14.28 13.87 -0.82
CA ILE A 305 -14.29 14.73 -2.00
C ILE A 305 -14.62 16.16 -1.59
N ALA A 306 -15.52 16.33 -0.61
CA ALA A 306 -16.00 17.63 -0.15
C ALA A 306 -14.88 18.54 0.38
N GLY A 307 -13.85 17.98 1.01
CA GLY A 307 -12.68 18.75 1.47
C GLY A 307 -11.72 19.19 0.36
N GLY A 308 -11.96 18.79 -0.89
CA GLY A 308 -11.08 19.08 -2.03
C GLY A 308 -9.98 18.04 -2.25
N ALA A 309 -9.03 18.35 -3.15
CA ALA A 309 -7.94 17.44 -3.49
C ALA A 309 -7.13 17.05 -2.26
N PHE A 310 -6.78 15.76 -2.16
CA PHE A 310 -6.00 15.18 -1.04
C PHE A 310 -6.71 15.20 0.33
N SER A 311 -8.03 15.23 0.36
CA SER A 311 -8.81 15.06 1.60
C SER A 311 -8.74 13.63 2.17
N TYR A 312 -8.70 12.63 1.28
CA TYR A 312 -8.43 11.23 1.64
C TYR A 312 -7.08 10.81 1.05
N THR A 313 -6.15 10.37 1.90
CA THR A 313 -4.75 10.14 1.51
C THR A 313 -4.22 8.77 1.90
N ALA A 314 -5.10 7.80 2.19
CA ALA A 314 -4.68 6.45 2.61
C ALA A 314 -3.75 5.75 1.60
N PHE A 315 -3.90 6.03 0.30
CA PHE A 315 -3.03 5.55 -0.78
C PHE A 315 -2.03 6.60 -1.28
N GLY A 316 -1.82 7.69 -0.51
CA GLY A 316 -0.98 8.81 -0.88
C GLY A 316 -1.63 9.70 -1.95
N GLY A 317 -0.80 10.29 -2.81
CA GLY A 317 -1.27 11.20 -3.86
C GLY A 317 -0.17 11.67 -4.80
N GLY A 318 -0.57 12.24 -5.94
CA GLY A 318 0.33 12.77 -6.96
C GLY A 318 1.18 11.71 -7.66
N ARG A 319 2.39 12.07 -8.07
CA ARG A 319 3.29 11.21 -8.87
C ARG A 319 3.78 9.93 -8.17
N HIS A 320 3.59 9.84 -6.86
CA HIS A 320 3.97 8.69 -6.03
C HIS A 320 2.76 8.11 -5.29
N ALA A 321 1.55 8.27 -5.85
CA ALA A 321 0.37 7.57 -5.38
C ALA A 321 0.56 6.04 -5.49
N CYS A 322 -0.14 5.29 -4.64
CA CYS A 322 -0.03 3.84 -4.61
C CYS A 322 -0.48 3.24 -5.94
N ILE A 323 0.44 2.54 -6.61
CA ILE A 323 0.17 1.89 -7.89
C ILE A 323 -0.66 0.60 -7.74
N GLY A 324 -0.73 0.06 -6.53
CA GLY A 324 -1.47 -1.16 -6.19
C GLY A 324 -2.82 -0.90 -5.53
N GLU A 325 -3.35 0.33 -5.56
CA GLU A 325 -4.63 0.67 -4.91
C GLU A 325 -5.78 -0.21 -5.44
N ALA A 326 -5.94 -0.29 -6.76
CA ALA A 326 -6.99 -1.09 -7.37
C ALA A 326 -6.88 -2.58 -7.01
N PHE A 327 -5.64 -3.12 -7.04
CA PHE A 327 -5.37 -4.51 -6.63
C PHE A 327 -5.73 -4.75 -5.16
N ALA A 328 -5.34 -3.84 -4.27
CA ALA A 328 -5.62 -3.94 -2.84
C ALA A 328 -7.13 -3.98 -2.58
N TYR A 329 -7.91 -3.06 -3.17
CA TYR A 329 -9.36 -3.08 -3.04
C TYR A 329 -9.97 -4.36 -3.58
N MET A 330 -9.55 -4.82 -4.77
CA MET A 330 -10.04 -6.07 -5.37
C MET A 330 -9.79 -7.25 -4.43
N GLN A 331 -8.56 -7.40 -3.95
CA GLN A 331 -8.16 -8.52 -3.10
C GLN A 331 -8.94 -8.53 -1.78
N ILE A 332 -9.03 -7.38 -1.12
CA ILE A 332 -9.78 -7.23 0.13
C ILE A 332 -11.26 -7.57 -0.10
N LYS A 333 -11.86 -7.06 -1.17
CA LYS A 333 -13.29 -7.26 -1.46
C LYS A 333 -13.62 -8.72 -1.79
N VAL A 334 -12.79 -9.42 -2.56
CA VAL A 334 -12.99 -10.85 -2.82
C VAL A 334 -12.90 -11.66 -1.53
N ILE A 335 -11.86 -11.43 -0.72
CA ILE A 335 -11.66 -12.15 0.55
C ILE A 335 -12.86 -11.94 1.48
N TRP A 336 -13.27 -10.70 1.72
CA TRP A 336 -14.38 -10.41 2.61
C TRP A 336 -15.73 -10.85 2.04
N SER A 337 -15.95 -10.75 0.72
CA SER A 337 -17.15 -11.30 0.07
C SER A 337 -17.24 -12.81 0.33
N HIS A 338 -16.14 -13.55 0.14
CA HIS A 338 -16.10 -14.98 0.42
C HIS A 338 -16.37 -15.28 1.90
N LEU A 339 -15.69 -14.59 2.82
CA LEU A 339 -15.84 -14.81 4.25
C LEU A 339 -17.27 -14.54 4.72
N LEU A 340 -17.84 -13.39 4.34
CA LEU A 340 -19.19 -12.98 4.74
C LEU A 340 -20.28 -13.87 4.14
N ARG A 341 -20.07 -14.40 2.93
CA ARG A 341 -21.01 -15.32 2.28
C ARG A 341 -21.01 -16.71 2.92
N ASN A 342 -19.86 -17.19 3.38
CA ASN A 342 -19.69 -18.58 3.81
C ASN A 342 -19.66 -18.76 5.33
N PHE A 343 -19.39 -17.71 6.10
CA PHE A 343 -19.20 -17.82 7.55
C PHE A 343 -19.99 -16.74 8.30
N GLU A 344 -20.53 -17.13 9.45
CA GLU A 344 -20.83 -16.22 10.55
C GLU A 344 -19.57 -16.13 11.41
N MET A 345 -19.18 -14.92 11.79
CA MET A 345 -17.93 -14.65 12.50
C MET A 345 -18.20 -13.73 13.68
N GLU A 346 -17.60 -14.07 14.82
CA GLU A 346 -17.68 -13.31 16.07
C GLU A 346 -16.25 -13.10 16.59
N MET A 347 -15.88 -11.84 16.87
CA MET A 347 -14.60 -11.55 17.51
C MET A 347 -14.67 -11.97 18.98
N VAL A 348 -13.79 -12.88 19.39
CA VAL A 348 -13.74 -13.42 20.76
C VAL A 348 -12.53 -12.93 21.56
N SER A 349 -11.55 -12.31 20.91
CA SER A 349 -10.55 -11.49 21.59
C SER A 349 -11.06 -10.06 21.79
N PRO A 350 -10.49 -9.28 22.72
CA PRO A 350 -10.66 -7.82 22.71
C PRO A 350 -10.29 -7.22 21.35
N PHE A 351 -10.87 -6.06 21.03
CA PHE A 351 -10.48 -5.32 19.84
C PHE A 351 -8.98 -4.96 19.94
N PRO A 352 -8.16 -5.26 18.92
CA PRO A 352 -6.72 -5.15 19.03
C PRO A 352 -6.26 -3.70 19.07
N GLU A 353 -5.28 -3.41 19.93
CA GLU A 353 -4.50 -2.17 19.86
C GLU A 353 -3.68 -2.13 18.55
N THR A 354 -3.29 -0.92 18.13
CA THR A 354 -2.35 -0.76 17.01
C THR A 354 -0.90 -0.95 17.49
N ASP A 355 -0.10 -1.73 16.75
CA ASP A 355 1.34 -1.83 16.97
C ASP A 355 2.07 -0.68 16.27
N TRP A 356 2.53 0.29 17.07
CA TRP A 356 3.25 1.47 16.60
C TRP A 356 4.77 1.29 16.47
N ASN A 357 5.32 0.11 16.81
CA ASN A 357 6.77 -0.12 16.81
C ASN A 357 7.34 -0.45 15.42
N VAL A 358 6.46 -0.69 14.46
CA VAL A 358 6.78 -1.08 13.08
C VAL A 358 6.53 0.08 12.12
N VAL A 359 7.20 0.06 10.96
CA VAL A 359 7.01 1.07 9.90
C VAL A 359 5.58 1.06 9.35
N MET A 360 4.96 -0.12 9.31
CA MET A 360 3.60 -0.34 8.82
C MET A 360 2.70 -0.82 9.97
N PRO A 361 2.01 0.08 10.70
CA PRO A 361 1.19 -0.31 11.84
C PRO A 361 0.05 -1.24 11.44
N GLY A 362 -0.29 -2.13 12.37
CA GLY A 362 -1.41 -3.05 12.22
C GLY A 362 -1.86 -3.57 13.59
N PRO A 363 -2.79 -4.53 13.63
CA PRO A 363 -3.27 -5.12 14.87
C PRO A 363 -2.14 -5.77 15.67
N LYS A 364 -2.01 -5.39 16.94
CA LYS A 364 -1.06 -5.96 17.90
C LYS A 364 -1.55 -7.31 18.40
N GLY A 365 -0.66 -8.29 18.46
CA GLY A 365 -0.98 -9.63 18.93
C GLY A 365 -1.86 -10.42 17.95
N LYS A 366 -2.66 -11.34 18.50
CA LYS A 366 -3.58 -12.22 17.77
C LYS A 366 -4.97 -11.61 17.69
N VAL A 367 -5.70 -11.87 16.60
CA VAL A 367 -7.09 -11.44 16.43
C VAL A 367 -7.97 -12.69 16.38
N MET A 368 -8.48 -13.10 17.54
CA MET A 368 -9.20 -14.36 17.66
C MET A 368 -10.66 -14.20 17.23
N VAL A 369 -11.07 -14.99 16.23
CA VAL A 369 -12.44 -15.00 15.70
C VAL A 369 -13.00 -16.40 15.79
N ARG A 370 -14.18 -16.52 16.39
CA ARG A 370 -15.01 -17.73 16.32
C ARG A 370 -15.81 -17.67 15.04
N TYR A 371 -15.91 -18.80 14.34
CA TYR A 371 -16.69 -18.89 13.12
C TYR A 371 -17.62 -20.10 13.11
N ASN A 372 -18.74 -19.96 12.40
CA ASN A 372 -19.63 -21.05 11.99
C ASN A 372 -19.86 -20.95 10.49
N ARG A 373 -19.75 -22.06 9.77
CA ARG A 373 -20.05 -22.12 8.34
C ARG A 373 -21.56 -21.98 8.14
N LYS A 374 -21.96 -21.03 7.29
CA LYS A 374 -23.36 -20.85 6.91
C LYS A 374 -23.81 -22.07 6.11
N ARG A 375 -24.98 -22.63 6.44
CA ARG A 375 -25.65 -23.57 5.54
C ARG A 375 -26.01 -22.78 4.28
N MET A 376 -25.44 -23.15 3.14
CA MET A 376 -25.94 -22.63 1.87
C MET A 376 -27.41 -23.05 1.80
N SER A 377 -28.34 -22.09 1.87
CA SER A 377 -29.72 -22.37 1.50
C SER A 377 -29.66 -22.89 0.06
N ALA A 378 -30.13 -24.11 -0.18
CA ALA A 378 -30.43 -24.53 -1.54
C ALA A 378 -31.33 -23.43 -2.11
N ALA A 379 -30.87 -22.75 -3.16
CA ALA A 379 -31.65 -21.71 -3.81
C ALA A 379 -33.00 -22.33 -4.19
N ALA A 380 -34.08 -21.75 -3.66
CA ALA A 380 -35.45 -22.10 -4.02
C ALA A 380 -35.81 -21.48 -5.37
#